data_AF-A0A929DGG4-F1
#
_entry.id   AF-A0A929DGG4-F1
#
_cell.length_a   1.000
_cell.length_b   1.000
_cell.length_c   1.000
_cell.angle_alpha   90.00
_cell.angle_beta   90.00
_cell.angle_gamma   90.00
#
_symmetry.space_group_name_H-M   'P 1'
#
loop_
_entity.id
_entity.type
_entity.pdbx_description
1 polymer ?
#
loop_
_entity_poly.entity_id
_entity_poly.type
_entity_poly.pdbx_seq_one_letter_code
_entity_poly.pdbx_strand_id
1 'polypeptide(L)'
;MIKNPRRGIYAKEDFDFREIAAKIYAPAYISLETVLEKEGVIFQHYKTIFVVSYLTRKIEVENQEIQYRRIKEEILLSRDGVIEKEGYFEAERERAFLDALYLYKDYYFDNLEILDKKKIFSLAKNYHSKVLEKKVTRLFQNV
;
A
#
# COMPACT_ATOMS: atom_id res chain seq x y z
N MET A 1 5.62 -29.72 2.52
CA MET A 1 4.16 -30.00 2.55
C MET A 1 3.43 -28.82 1.92
N ILE A 2 2.22 -28.99 1.37
CA ILE A 2 1.44 -27.91 0.74
C ILE A 2 0.25 -27.57 1.64
N LYS A 3 0.06 -26.28 1.98
CA LYS A 3 -1.09 -25.74 2.71
C LYS A 3 -2.15 -25.20 1.74
N ASN A 4 -3.40 -25.17 2.21
CA ASN A 4 -4.54 -24.59 1.49
C ASN A 4 -5.18 -23.46 2.33
N PRO A 5 -4.52 -22.28 2.40
CA PRO A 5 -4.98 -21.15 3.22
C PRO A 5 -6.31 -20.57 2.76
N ARG A 6 -6.67 -20.77 1.48
CA ARG A 6 -7.96 -20.37 0.91
C ARG A 6 -8.29 -21.22 -0.31
N ARG A 7 -9.56 -21.61 -0.46
CA ARG A 7 -10.04 -22.39 -1.61
C ARG A 7 -9.52 -21.82 -2.94
N GLY A 8 -8.71 -22.61 -3.64
CA GLY A 8 -8.09 -22.25 -4.93
C GLY A 8 -6.69 -21.64 -4.83
N ILE A 9 -6.13 -21.47 -3.63
CA ILE A 9 -4.77 -20.99 -3.38
C ILE A 9 -4.03 -22.03 -2.56
N TYR A 10 -2.93 -22.53 -3.11
CA TYR A 10 -2.03 -23.47 -2.46
C TYR A 10 -0.71 -22.78 -2.16
N ALA A 11 -0.18 -23.02 -0.97
CA ALA A 11 1.03 -22.37 -0.48
C ALA A 11 2.02 -23.38 0.12
N LYS A 12 3.30 -23.02 0.17
CA LYS A 12 4.29 -23.75 0.99
C LYS A 12 3.96 -23.54 2.48
N GLU A 13 4.61 -24.26 3.41
CA GLU A 13 4.26 -24.11 4.83
C GLU A 13 4.70 -22.77 5.43
N ASP A 14 5.72 -22.16 4.84
CA ASP A 14 6.50 -21.00 5.26
C ASP A 14 6.29 -19.77 4.33
N PHE A 15 5.16 -19.73 3.63
CA PHE A 15 4.85 -18.64 2.70
C PHE A 15 4.67 -17.30 3.42
N ASP A 16 4.94 -16.20 2.70
CA ASP A 16 4.68 -14.85 3.19
C ASP A 16 3.21 -14.48 2.96
N PHE A 17 2.50 -14.08 4.01
CA PHE A 17 1.11 -13.65 3.90
C PHE A 17 0.90 -12.49 2.91
N ARG A 18 1.92 -11.68 2.65
CA ARG A 18 1.89 -10.62 1.62
C ARG A 18 1.72 -11.18 0.21
N GLU A 19 2.27 -12.35 -0.09
CA GLU A 19 2.05 -13.01 -1.38
C GLU A 19 0.58 -13.34 -1.59
N ILE A 20 -0.05 -13.95 -0.58
CA ILE A 20 -1.45 -14.31 -0.66
C ILE A 20 -2.33 -13.06 -0.74
N ALA A 21 -2.00 -12.05 0.06
CA ALA A 21 -2.71 -10.79 0.08
C ALA A 21 -2.71 -10.13 -1.32
N ALA A 22 -1.58 -10.12 -2.03
CA ALA A 22 -1.48 -9.58 -3.38
C ALA A 22 -2.15 -10.47 -4.46
N LYS A 23 -2.26 -11.79 -4.24
CA LYS A 23 -2.80 -12.75 -5.23
C LYS A 23 -4.32 -12.93 -5.18
N ILE A 24 -4.93 -12.82 -4.00
CA ILE A 24 -6.37 -13.08 -3.80
C ILE A 24 -7.27 -12.18 -4.68
N TYR A 25 -6.97 -10.88 -4.72
CA TYR A 25 -7.72 -9.88 -5.48
C TYR A 25 -6.79 -9.12 -6.43
N ALA A 26 -6.07 -9.87 -7.25
CA ALA A 26 -5.19 -9.31 -8.28
C ALA A 26 -6.01 -8.58 -9.38
N PRO A 27 -5.50 -7.47 -9.94
CA PRO A 27 -4.23 -6.82 -9.62
C PRO A 27 -4.26 -6.12 -8.24
N ALA A 28 -3.17 -6.26 -7.50
CA ALA A 28 -3.01 -5.67 -6.17
C ALA A 28 -1.52 -5.57 -5.77
N TYR A 29 -1.22 -4.66 -4.85
CA TYR A 29 0.11 -4.51 -4.25
C TYR A 29 0.00 -4.08 -2.78
N ILE A 30 1.02 -4.44 -1.99
CA ILE A 30 1.12 -4.08 -0.58
C ILE A 30 1.46 -2.60 -0.46
N SER A 31 0.72 -1.85 0.35
CA SER A 31 0.88 -0.39 0.47
C SER A 31 0.36 0.10 1.84
N LEU A 32 0.08 1.40 1.95
CA LEU A 32 -0.54 2.06 3.09
C LEU A 32 0.21 1.75 4.41
N GLU A 33 -0.51 1.52 5.50
CA GLU A 33 0.04 1.29 6.84
C GLU A 33 1.14 0.22 6.84
N THR A 34 0.99 -0.88 6.08
CA THR A 34 2.00 -1.95 6.05
C THR A 34 3.36 -1.47 5.56
N VAL A 35 3.41 -0.61 4.53
CA VAL A 35 4.67 -0.03 4.03
C VAL A 35 5.08 1.17 4.86
N LEU A 36 4.14 2.04 5.23
CA LEU A 36 4.42 3.23 6.02
C LEU A 36 5.04 2.90 7.37
N GLU A 37 4.54 1.85 8.04
CA GLU A 37 5.08 1.36 9.31
C GLU A 37 6.47 0.77 9.11
N LYS A 38 6.60 -0.15 8.15
CA LYS A 38 7.87 -0.82 7.82
C LYS A 38 9.00 0.16 7.51
N GLU A 39 8.69 1.25 6.82
CA GLU A 39 9.65 2.27 6.39
C GLU A 39 9.83 3.39 7.43
N GLY A 40 9.10 3.34 8.56
CA GLY A 40 9.23 4.30 9.66
C GLY A 40 8.59 5.66 9.40
N VAL A 41 7.62 5.74 8.48
CA VAL A 41 6.82 6.96 8.20
C VAL A 41 5.72 7.14 9.25
N ILE A 42 5.18 6.02 9.76
CA ILE A 42 4.28 5.98 10.92
C ILE A 42 4.86 5.05 11.98
N PHE A 43 4.52 5.29 13.24
CA PHE A 43 4.98 4.46 14.38
C PHE A 43 3.89 3.55 14.94
N GLN A 44 2.65 3.70 14.48
CA GLN A 44 1.57 2.82 14.91
C GLN A 44 1.75 1.42 14.31
N HIS A 45 1.79 0.42 15.19
CA HIS A 45 1.92 -0.98 14.80
C HIS A 45 0.57 -1.57 14.38
N TYR A 46 0.50 -2.18 13.19
CA TYR A 46 -0.67 -2.90 12.70
C TYR A 46 -0.36 -4.36 12.44
N LYS A 47 -1.18 -5.25 13.00
CA LYS A 47 -1.16 -6.68 12.60
C LYS A 47 -1.75 -6.90 11.22
N THR A 48 -2.63 -6.01 10.77
CA THR A 48 -3.34 -6.11 9.49
C THR A 48 -2.41 -5.82 8.31
N ILE A 49 -2.49 -6.64 7.26
CA ILE A 49 -1.81 -6.36 5.99
C ILE A 49 -2.72 -5.46 5.14
N PHE A 50 -2.25 -4.28 4.80
CA PHE A 50 -2.96 -3.31 3.98
C PHE A 50 -2.52 -3.42 2.52
N VAL A 51 -3.52 -3.47 1.65
CA VAL A 51 -3.35 -3.77 0.23
C VAL A 51 -4.17 -2.80 -0.59
N VAL A 52 -3.59 -2.28 -1.67
CA VAL A 52 -4.31 -1.50 -2.66
C VAL A 52 -4.76 -2.42 -3.80
N SER A 53 -6.03 -2.35 -4.18
CA SER A 53 -6.65 -3.21 -5.20
C SER A 53 -7.80 -2.48 -5.90
N TYR A 54 -8.54 -3.18 -6.78
CA TYR A 54 -9.72 -2.67 -7.49
C TYR A 54 -11.00 -2.68 -6.63
N LEU A 55 -10.95 -3.25 -5.43
CA LEU A 55 -12.08 -3.34 -4.50
C LEU A 55 -11.70 -2.99 -3.07
N THR A 56 -12.71 -2.68 -2.25
CA THR A 56 -12.58 -2.51 -0.80
C THR A 56 -13.18 -3.72 -0.12
N ARG A 57 -12.38 -4.43 0.68
CA ARG A 57 -12.83 -5.62 1.42
C ARG A 57 -11.89 -5.90 2.58
N LYS A 58 -12.43 -6.42 3.69
CA LYS A 58 -11.65 -7.02 4.77
C LYS A 58 -11.84 -8.53 4.73
N ILE A 59 -10.76 -9.28 4.85
CA ILE A 59 -10.78 -10.75 4.97
C ILE A 59 -9.81 -11.19 6.07
N GLU A 60 -9.91 -12.45 6.44
CA GLU A 60 -8.98 -13.12 7.35
C GLU A 60 -8.52 -14.43 6.69
N VAL A 61 -7.21 -14.70 6.75
CA VAL A 61 -6.59 -15.91 6.20
C VAL A 61 -5.67 -16.48 7.27
N GLU A 62 -5.96 -17.67 7.80
CA GLU A 62 -5.16 -18.31 8.87
C GLU A 62 -4.83 -17.36 10.05
N ASN A 63 -5.83 -16.61 10.55
CA ASN A 63 -5.72 -15.57 11.59
C ASN A 63 -4.96 -14.29 11.20
N GLN A 64 -4.50 -14.17 9.94
CA GLN A 64 -3.94 -12.94 9.40
C GLN A 64 -5.05 -12.07 8.82
N GLU A 65 -5.25 -10.88 9.39
CA GLU A 65 -6.18 -9.89 8.83
C GLU A 65 -5.57 -9.22 7.59
N ILE A 66 -6.39 -9.08 6.54
CA ILE A 66 -6.01 -8.38 5.31
C ILE A 66 -7.09 -7.36 4.97
N GLN A 67 -6.68 -6.11 4.77
CA GLN A 67 -7.54 -5.02 4.40
C GLN A 67 -7.20 -4.47 3.01
N TYR A 68 -8.13 -4.66 2.08
CA TYR A 68 -8.06 -4.12 0.74
C TYR A 68 -8.72 -2.75 0.70
N ARG A 69 -8.06 -1.79 0.05
CA ARG A 69 -8.60 -0.48 -0.29
C ARG A 69 -8.68 -0.34 -1.81
N ARG A 70 -9.85 0.06 -2.29
CA ARG A 70 -10.06 0.37 -3.70
C ARG A 70 -9.32 1.65 -4.08
N ILE A 71 -8.52 1.61 -5.12
CA ILE A 71 -8.00 2.79 -5.83
C ILE A 71 -8.51 2.80 -7.27
N LYS A 72 -8.34 3.93 -7.98
CA LYS A 72 -8.68 4.00 -9.40
C LYS A 72 -7.77 3.09 -10.23
N GLU A 73 -8.33 2.52 -11.28
CA GLU A 73 -7.64 1.56 -12.14
C GLU A 73 -6.37 2.14 -12.78
N GLU A 74 -6.41 3.39 -13.26
CA GLU A 74 -5.22 4.01 -13.87
C GLU A 74 -4.04 4.15 -12.87
N ILE A 75 -4.34 4.30 -11.59
CA ILE A 75 -3.33 4.38 -10.52
C ILE A 75 -2.88 2.98 -10.12
N LEU A 76 -3.83 2.03 -10.00
CA LEU A 76 -3.58 0.63 -9.63
C LEU A 76 -2.60 -0.05 -10.59
N LEU A 77 -2.73 0.23 -11.89
CA LEU A 77 -1.91 -0.39 -12.95
C LEU A 77 -0.57 0.33 -13.18
N SER A 78 -0.36 1.50 -12.57
CA SER A 78 0.91 2.23 -12.66
C SER A 78 2.01 1.55 -11.84
N ARG A 79 3.10 1.14 -12.51
CA ARG A 79 4.29 0.54 -11.87
C ARG A 79 5.19 1.57 -11.17
N ASP A 80 4.96 2.86 -11.37
CA ASP A 80 5.80 3.90 -10.77
C ASP A 80 5.69 3.89 -9.26
N GLY A 81 6.82 3.78 -8.57
CA GLY A 81 6.83 3.67 -7.11
C GLY A 81 6.35 2.32 -6.59
N VAL A 82 6.24 1.29 -7.42
CA VAL A 82 5.89 -0.08 -7.04
C VAL A 82 7.04 -1.00 -7.44
N ILE A 83 7.57 -1.75 -6.47
CA ILE A 83 8.68 -2.67 -6.66
C ILE A 83 8.20 -4.11 -6.59
N GLU A 84 8.84 -4.96 -7.37
CA GLU A 84 8.64 -6.40 -7.32
C GLU A 84 9.49 -7.00 -6.20
N LYS A 85 8.83 -7.67 -5.26
CA LYS A 85 9.46 -8.52 -4.24
C LYS A 85 9.29 -9.98 -4.66
N GLU A 86 9.91 -10.89 -3.91
CA GLU A 86 9.76 -12.32 -4.16
C GLU A 86 8.28 -12.74 -3.99
N GLY A 87 7.57 -12.87 -5.12
CA GLY A 87 6.19 -13.37 -5.17
C GLY A 87 5.07 -12.33 -5.01
N TYR A 88 5.37 -11.03 -4.86
CA TYR A 88 4.37 -9.96 -4.75
C TYR A 88 4.90 -8.58 -5.15
N PHE A 89 3.99 -7.63 -5.35
CA PHE A 89 4.32 -6.22 -5.55
C PHE A 89 4.14 -5.42 -4.25
N GLU A 90 5.06 -4.51 -3.97
CA GLU A 90 5.06 -3.64 -2.80
C GLU A 90 5.29 -2.19 -3.23
N ALA A 91 4.54 -1.25 -2.67
CA ALA A 91 4.79 0.17 -2.86
C ALA A 91 6.10 0.57 -2.18
N GLU A 92 6.84 1.48 -2.80
CA GLU A 92 7.88 2.23 -2.11
C GLU A 92 7.25 3.23 -1.14
N ARG A 93 8.02 3.73 -0.16
CA ARG A 93 7.51 4.61 0.89
C ARG A 93 6.78 5.85 0.35
N GLU A 94 7.30 6.49 -0.71
CA GLU A 94 6.65 7.66 -1.31
C GLU A 94 5.33 7.31 -1.98
N ARG A 95 5.24 6.12 -2.59
CA ARG A 95 4.00 5.64 -3.21
C ARG A 95 2.96 5.32 -2.15
N ALA A 96 3.35 4.62 -1.08
CA ALA A 96 2.46 4.30 0.04
C ALA A 96 1.95 5.55 0.76
N PHE A 97 2.81 6.57 0.92
CA PHE A 97 2.42 7.88 1.44
C PHE A 97 1.34 8.53 0.57
N LEU A 98 1.53 8.56 -0.75
CA LEU A 98 0.55 9.12 -1.68
C LEU A 98 -0.75 8.32 -1.71
N ASP A 99 -0.68 6.98 -1.69
CA ASP A 99 -1.87 6.11 -1.64
C ASP A 99 -2.70 6.43 -0.39
N ALA A 100 -2.06 6.55 0.78
CA ALA A 100 -2.73 6.89 2.03
C ALA A 100 -3.34 8.28 1.97
N LEU A 101 -2.61 9.29 1.49
CA LEU A 101 -3.08 10.67 1.40
C LEU A 101 -4.23 10.85 0.38
N TYR A 102 -4.25 10.00 -0.65
CA TYR A 102 -5.29 9.96 -1.67
C TYR A 102 -6.56 9.29 -1.16
N LEU A 103 -6.43 8.13 -0.51
CA LEU A 103 -7.55 7.29 -0.08
C LEU A 103 -8.17 7.78 1.23
N TYR A 104 -7.37 8.33 2.13
CA TYR A 104 -7.83 8.82 3.42
C TYR A 104 -8.11 10.33 3.38
N LYS A 105 -9.19 10.71 4.06
CA LYS A 105 -9.59 12.12 4.16
C LYS A 105 -8.56 12.90 4.97
N ASP A 106 -8.36 12.45 6.20
CA ASP A 106 -7.45 13.01 7.19
C ASP A 106 -6.56 11.86 7.69
N TYR A 107 -5.25 12.02 7.56
CA TYR A 107 -4.26 11.02 7.97
C TYR A 107 -3.04 11.73 8.54
N TYR A 108 -2.51 11.22 9.64
CA TYR A 108 -1.34 11.76 10.33
C TYR A 108 -0.11 10.89 10.04
N PHE A 109 1.01 11.54 9.76
CA PHE A 109 2.30 10.89 9.53
C PHE A 109 3.28 11.37 10.58
N ASP A 110 4.02 10.44 11.19
CA ASP A 110 4.92 10.74 12.30
C ASP A 110 6.28 11.27 11.83
N ASN A 111 6.80 10.75 10.70
CA ASN A 111 8.12 11.07 10.20
C ASN A 111 8.11 11.36 8.69
N LEU A 112 7.90 12.64 8.34
CA LEU A 112 7.91 13.09 6.95
C LEU A 112 9.32 13.39 6.41
N GLU A 113 10.34 13.50 7.27
CA GLU A 113 11.70 13.91 6.87
C GLU A 113 12.42 12.83 6.04
N ILE A 114 12.04 11.57 6.21
CA ILE A 114 12.63 10.42 5.51
C ILE A 114 12.09 10.22 4.08
N LEU A 115 11.12 11.04 3.67
CA LEU A 115 10.47 10.96 2.36
C LEU A 115 11.20 11.81 1.31
N ASP A 116 11.43 11.26 0.12
CA ASP A 116 11.96 12.04 -1.00
C ASP A 116 10.87 12.94 -1.60
N LYS A 117 10.92 14.23 -1.25
CA LYS A 117 10.00 15.26 -1.76
C LYS A 117 9.96 15.29 -3.30
N LYS A 118 11.11 15.19 -3.99
CA LYS A 118 11.15 15.25 -5.47
C LYS A 118 10.41 14.07 -6.08
N LYS A 119 10.62 12.88 -5.52
CA LYS A 119 9.94 11.65 -5.96
C LYS A 119 8.44 11.72 -5.70
N ILE A 120 8.01 12.22 -4.53
CA ILE A 120 6.58 12.44 -4.21
C ILE A 120 5.92 13.36 -5.24
N PHE A 121 6.50 14.53 -5.53
CA PHE A 121 5.91 15.46 -6.50
C PHE A 121 5.87 14.88 -7.92
N SER A 122 6.83 14.02 -8.27
CA SER A 122 6.81 13.30 -9.54
C SER A 122 5.66 12.29 -9.60
N LEU A 123 5.56 11.41 -8.59
CA LEU A 123 4.57 10.35 -8.49
C LEU A 123 3.14 10.88 -8.32
N ALA A 124 2.96 12.01 -7.63
CA ALA A 124 1.64 12.59 -7.37
C ALA A 124 0.86 12.90 -8.67
N LYS A 125 1.57 13.18 -9.77
CA LYS A 125 0.97 13.45 -11.09
C LYS A 125 0.19 12.24 -11.62
N ASN A 126 0.62 11.02 -11.28
CA ASN A 126 0.00 9.77 -11.73
C ASN A 126 -1.41 9.58 -11.12
N TYR A 127 -1.74 10.31 -10.06
CA TYR A 127 -3.05 10.25 -9.41
C TYR A 127 -4.09 11.15 -10.09
N HIS A 128 -3.67 12.01 -11.02
CA HIS A 128 -4.51 12.97 -11.74
C HIS A 128 -5.49 13.72 -10.81
N SER A 129 -5.00 14.10 -9.62
CA SER A 129 -5.82 14.65 -8.54
C SER A 129 -5.24 15.97 -8.04
N LYS A 130 -5.84 17.08 -8.48
CA LYS A 130 -5.50 18.42 -7.98
C LYS A 130 -5.67 18.56 -6.48
N VAL A 131 -6.58 17.78 -5.88
CA VAL A 131 -6.79 17.76 -4.43
C VAL A 131 -5.59 17.13 -3.73
N LEU A 132 -5.08 16.00 -4.25
CA LEU A 132 -3.89 15.35 -3.71
C LEU A 132 -2.67 16.26 -3.82
N GLU A 133 -2.43 16.85 -5.00
CA GLU A 133 -1.31 17.78 -5.22
C GLU A 133 -1.33 18.96 -4.24
N LYS A 134 -2.53 19.50 -3.95
CA LYS A 134 -2.70 20.54 -2.92
C LYS A 134 -2.39 20.04 -1.51
N LYS A 135 -2.84 18.82 -1.15
CA LYS A 135 -2.52 18.22 0.16
C LYS A 135 -1.02 18.02 0.33
N VAL A 136 -0.34 17.48 -0.68
CA VAL A 136 1.12 17.28 -0.69
C VAL A 136 1.85 18.62 -0.51
N THR A 137 1.49 19.62 -1.31
CA THR A 137 2.08 20.96 -1.20
C THR A 137 1.90 21.55 0.19
N ARG A 138 0.71 21.43 0.78
CA ARG A 138 0.43 21.94 2.14
C ARG A 138 1.26 21.23 3.21
N LEU A 139 1.46 19.92 3.11
CA LEU A 139 2.27 19.17 4.07
C LEU A 139 3.74 19.62 4.03
N PHE A 140 4.33 19.78 2.85
CA PHE A 140 5.73 20.14 2.69
C PHE A 140 6.02 21.65 2.68
N GLN A 141 5.01 22.51 2.75
CA GLN A 141 5.17 23.95 3.02
C GLN A 141 5.43 24.22 4.51
N ASN A 142 5.01 23.32 5.39
CA ASN A 142 5.14 23.46 6.84
C ASN A 142 6.32 22.66 7.42
N VAL A 143 7.15 22.06 6.55
CA VAL A 143 8.33 21.23 6.88
C VAL A 143 9.51 21.67 6.03
#